data_AF-A0A8J7ZF43-F1
#
_entry.id   AF-A0A8J7ZF43-F1
#
_cell.length_a   1.000
_cell.length_b   1.000
_cell.length_c   1.000
_cell.angle_alpha   90.00
_cell.angle_beta   90.00
_cell.angle_gamma   90.00
#
_symmetry.space_group_name_H-M   'P 1'
#
loop_
_entity.id
_entity.type
_entity.pdbx_description
1 polymer ?
#
loop_
_entity_poly.entity_id
_entity_poly.type
_entity_poly.pdbx_seq_one_letter_code
_entity_poly.pdbx_strand_id
1 'polypeptide(L)'
;MKTKYKISVFIILLSIVIPIALQNNKQAEGYWTSSHKKMIDDAFVILGNDGGYKVQTKNELYTYIYDIKRGQDFADSNTFNVGHTWNPYLLWGLTFPTFDFYGAARRAQDRFDEAVNYYLGLNGRQVDKNTACEYLGWALHFVQDVLTPQHTMSDAIQAAIKHKAYENFAGYEYYYGRISVPTHAGDYTPRKDWYNRYNARGWVHQAAFLGYEWYYPVVNNDETSQEWEDAVETLIPYGIKLTAGFLFYFWQIVNDYDVDGDGVGGFEEYIHESNPHAWDTDGDGLTDKYEIDHGLDPTWENRDIDTDGDGLTLYEEYNAGSNPNLDDSDSDGWDDYMEVKISGTHPMYKDTDTDKLNDKAEYNYWISRGVSVSTAYQYCITPDADGDTLLDGDEYNGVESYYHPDANRDYAVVGCDPLYADTDGDTLNDYHEVFISLTRVTSADSDQDQLTDAWELNHIDPRTGIHFDPWDSTDGWFDHDADGLPTKDEVSFWGTHWNNPDTDNDGYSDCDELMLYLTNPLSASDNPTLDHDGDGLSTYDEVIIYGTDPHDEDTDGDGFSDYRELFPLRGEPSDPTDPSSYPGSTGGGGGYFFF
;
A
#
# COMPACT_ATOMS: atom_id res chain seq x y z
N MET A 1 -46.02 52.97 19.67
CA MET A 1 -46.01 53.79 20.91
C MET A 1 -46.57 53.09 22.16
N LYS A 2 -47.51 52.13 22.05
CA LYS A 2 -48.01 51.37 23.24
C LYS A 2 -47.06 50.28 23.78
N THR A 3 -46.02 49.90 23.03
CA THR A 3 -45.04 48.86 23.42
C THR A 3 -43.90 49.40 24.30
N LYS A 4 -43.49 50.67 24.13
CA LYS A 4 -42.40 51.30 24.91
C LYS A 4 -42.80 51.60 26.37
N TYR A 5 -44.09 51.85 26.63
CA TYR A 5 -44.60 52.11 27.98
C TYR A 5 -44.74 50.85 28.84
N LYS A 6 -44.96 49.67 28.24
CA LYS A 6 -44.97 48.40 28.99
C LYS A 6 -43.56 48.03 29.47
N ILE A 7 -42.54 48.23 28.64
CA ILE A 7 -41.14 47.94 28.99
C ILE A 7 -40.63 48.85 30.12
N SER A 8 -41.02 50.13 30.12
CA SER A 8 -40.55 51.10 31.12
C SER A 8 -41.14 50.86 32.53
N VAL A 9 -42.38 50.38 32.62
CA VAL A 9 -43.01 49.99 33.90
C VAL A 9 -42.52 48.61 34.38
N PHE A 10 -42.16 47.73 33.44
CA PHE A 10 -41.56 46.41 33.70
C PHE A 10 -40.17 46.51 34.33
N ILE A 11 -39.34 47.46 33.85
CA ILE A 11 -37.99 47.73 34.38
C ILE A 11 -38.03 48.30 35.81
N ILE A 12 -39.05 49.12 36.14
CA ILE A 12 -39.21 49.73 37.47
C ILE A 12 -39.73 48.71 38.50
N LEU A 13 -40.57 47.75 38.11
CA LEU A 13 -41.02 46.67 39.00
C LEU A 13 -39.90 45.67 39.32
N LEU A 14 -39.04 45.33 38.35
CA LEU A 14 -37.89 44.44 38.55
C LEU A 14 -36.79 45.04 39.44
N SER A 15 -36.58 46.35 39.38
CA SER A 15 -35.56 47.04 40.20
C SER A 15 -35.96 47.26 41.67
N ILE A 16 -37.23 47.05 42.03
CA ILE A 16 -37.74 47.21 43.40
C ILE A 16 -38.03 45.84 44.07
N VAL A 17 -38.45 44.82 43.31
CA VAL A 17 -38.86 43.52 43.87
C VAL A 17 -37.68 42.56 44.10
N ILE A 18 -36.64 42.60 43.27
CA ILE A 18 -35.49 41.67 43.36
C ILE A 18 -34.60 41.93 44.61
N PRO A 19 -34.30 43.18 45.01
CA PRO A 19 -33.51 43.41 46.23
C PRO A 19 -34.24 42.97 47.52
N ILE A 20 -35.58 43.01 47.53
CA ILE A 20 -36.40 42.64 48.69
C ILE A 20 -36.49 41.11 48.86
N ALA A 21 -36.45 40.34 47.75
CA ALA A 21 -36.39 38.88 47.81
C ALA A 21 -35.02 38.33 48.25
N LEU A 22 -33.93 39.06 47.95
CA LEU A 22 -32.56 38.65 48.29
C LEU A 22 -32.11 39.04 49.71
N GLN A 23 -32.81 39.95 50.40
CA GLN A 23 -32.42 40.40 51.75
C GLN A 23 -32.98 39.56 52.91
N ASN A 24 -33.98 38.70 52.67
CA ASN A 24 -34.70 38.00 53.75
C ASN A 24 -34.26 36.55 54.01
N ASN A 25 -33.11 36.09 53.54
CA ASN A 25 -32.66 34.71 53.81
C ASN A 25 -31.19 34.59 54.26
N LYS A 26 -30.71 35.59 55.01
CA LYS A 26 -29.45 35.46 55.77
C LYS A 26 -29.72 34.97 57.19
N GLN A 27 -30.15 33.72 57.34
CA GLN A 27 -30.13 33.02 58.64
C GLN A 27 -30.33 31.50 58.47
N ALA A 28 -29.32 30.81 57.92
CA ALA A 28 -29.08 29.38 58.11
C ALA A 28 -27.65 29.02 57.64
N GLU A 29 -26.64 29.63 58.25
CA GLU A 29 -25.24 29.22 58.06
C GLU A 29 -24.95 28.00 58.96
N GLY A 30 -24.78 26.84 58.34
CA GLY A 30 -24.39 25.61 59.04
C GLY A 30 -24.42 24.40 58.12
N TYR A 31 -23.28 24.12 57.46
CA TYR A 31 -22.95 22.86 56.79
C TYR A 31 -23.95 22.33 55.73
N TRP A 32 -23.97 22.96 54.56
CA TRP A 32 -24.30 22.26 53.31
C TRP A 32 -23.07 22.33 52.41
N THR A 33 -22.40 21.20 52.23
CA THR A 33 -21.43 21.04 51.14
C THR A 33 -22.19 21.19 49.83
N SER A 34 -21.71 22.01 48.89
CA SER A 34 -22.37 22.26 47.59
C SER A 34 -22.57 20.94 46.82
N SER A 35 -23.74 20.72 46.19
CA SER A 35 -24.01 19.54 45.35
C SER A 35 -22.97 19.40 44.22
N HIS A 36 -22.56 20.52 43.63
CA HIS A 36 -21.49 20.59 42.63
C HIS A 36 -20.17 19.97 43.12
N LYS A 37 -19.81 20.20 44.38
CA LYS A 37 -18.57 19.68 44.97
C LYS A 37 -18.64 18.18 45.23
N LYS A 38 -19.81 17.66 45.60
CA LYS A 38 -20.00 16.20 45.78
C LYS A 38 -19.98 15.47 44.45
N MET A 39 -20.48 16.07 43.37
CA MET A 39 -20.36 15.48 42.03
C MET A 39 -18.89 15.27 41.64
N ILE A 40 -17.97 16.16 42.03
CA ILE A 40 -16.53 15.96 41.83
C ILE A 40 -16.02 14.74 42.62
N ASP A 41 -16.42 14.59 43.88
CA ASP A 41 -16.00 13.45 44.71
C ASP A 41 -16.45 12.12 44.10
N ASP A 42 -17.72 12.04 43.68
CA ASP A 42 -18.29 10.83 43.08
C ASP A 42 -17.70 10.56 41.67
N ALA A 43 -17.38 11.61 40.91
CA ALA A 43 -16.71 11.47 39.61
C ALA A 43 -15.31 10.85 39.72
N PHE A 44 -14.54 11.20 40.76
CA PHE A 44 -13.24 10.56 41.01
C PHE A 44 -13.36 9.09 41.43
N VAL A 45 -14.50 8.66 41.98
CA VAL A 45 -14.78 7.24 42.20
C VAL A 45 -14.97 6.54 40.85
N ILE A 46 -15.77 7.13 39.95
CA ILE A 46 -15.98 6.61 38.59
C ILE A 46 -14.65 6.45 37.84
N LEU A 47 -13.83 7.50 37.78
CA LEU A 47 -12.54 7.46 37.11
C LEU A 47 -11.61 6.37 37.64
N GLY A 48 -11.68 6.08 38.95
CA GLY A 48 -10.92 5.01 39.57
C GLY A 48 -11.42 3.61 39.20
N ASN A 49 -12.72 3.45 38.96
CA ASN A 49 -13.33 2.17 38.61
C ASN A 49 -13.22 1.86 37.11
N ASP A 50 -13.21 2.89 36.25
CA ASP A 50 -13.23 2.73 34.79
C ASP A 50 -11.85 2.34 34.18
N GLY A 51 -10.76 2.38 34.95
CA GLY A 51 -9.47 1.82 34.55
C GLY A 51 -8.67 2.66 33.52
N GLY A 52 -7.53 2.13 33.07
CA GLY A 52 -6.70 2.76 32.02
C GLY A 52 -6.24 4.19 32.33
N TYR A 53 -6.27 5.07 31.32
CA TYR A 53 -5.96 6.50 31.45
C TYR A 53 -6.85 7.24 32.47
N LYS A 54 -8.05 6.72 32.79
CA LYS A 54 -8.96 7.32 33.77
C LYS A 54 -8.42 7.19 35.19
N VAL A 55 -7.72 6.09 35.52
CA VAL A 55 -7.05 5.94 36.83
C VAL A 55 -5.90 6.92 36.98
N GLN A 56 -5.16 7.19 35.90
CA GLN A 56 -4.09 8.20 35.90
C GLN A 56 -4.68 9.60 36.10
N THR A 57 -5.75 9.92 35.37
CA THR A 57 -6.53 11.16 35.53
C THR A 57 -6.92 11.38 36.99
N LYS A 58 -7.49 10.33 37.61
CA LYS A 58 -7.82 10.37 39.04
C LYS A 58 -6.59 10.68 39.87
N ASN A 59 -5.52 9.89 39.75
CA ASN A 59 -4.36 10.04 40.62
C ASN A 59 -3.75 11.45 40.57
N GLU A 60 -3.76 12.06 39.39
CA GLU A 60 -3.16 13.38 39.16
C GLU A 60 -4.10 14.52 39.54
N LEU A 61 -5.32 14.57 38.97
CA LEU A 61 -6.26 15.66 39.24
C LEU A 61 -6.80 15.64 40.68
N TYR A 62 -6.83 14.48 41.34
CA TYR A 62 -7.26 14.39 42.74
C TYR A 62 -6.32 15.15 43.68
N THR A 63 -5.05 15.36 43.30
CA THR A 63 -4.12 16.20 44.09
C THR A 63 -4.54 17.67 44.13
N TYR A 64 -5.30 18.14 43.13
CA TYR A 64 -5.82 19.50 43.00
C TYR A 64 -7.32 19.60 43.31
N ILE A 65 -7.92 18.59 43.95
CA ILE A 65 -9.36 18.54 44.23
C ILE A 65 -9.87 19.78 44.97
N TYR A 66 -9.05 20.36 45.86
CA TYR A 66 -9.42 21.58 46.58
C TYR A 66 -9.51 22.80 45.67
N ASP A 67 -8.64 22.90 44.68
CA ASP A 67 -8.61 24.01 43.72
C ASP A 67 -9.77 23.88 42.73
N ILE A 68 -10.06 22.66 42.24
CA ILE A 68 -11.24 22.37 41.41
C ILE A 68 -12.52 22.74 42.16
N LYS A 69 -12.66 22.33 43.43
CA LYS A 69 -13.83 22.70 44.26
C LYS A 69 -13.88 24.20 44.57
N ARG A 70 -12.75 24.88 44.69
CA ARG A 70 -12.70 26.35 44.89
C ARG A 70 -13.15 27.09 43.63
N GLY A 71 -12.80 26.59 42.44
CA GLY A 71 -13.27 27.09 41.15
C GLY A 71 -14.79 27.19 41.05
N GLN A 72 -15.51 26.18 41.57
CA GLN A 72 -16.97 26.20 41.63
C GLN A 72 -17.51 27.32 42.53
N ASP A 73 -16.87 27.61 43.66
CA ASP A 73 -17.29 28.71 44.54
C ASP A 73 -17.17 30.07 43.85
N PHE A 74 -16.16 30.25 43.00
CA PHE A 74 -15.97 31.50 42.25
C PHE A 74 -17.03 31.72 41.17
N ALA A 75 -17.57 30.64 40.59
CA ALA A 75 -18.61 30.73 39.59
C ALA A 75 -19.89 31.38 40.16
N ASP A 76 -20.31 30.99 41.37
CA ASP A 76 -21.53 31.50 42.03
C ASP A 76 -21.34 32.83 42.78
N SER A 77 -20.11 33.13 43.23
CA SER A 77 -19.84 34.26 44.14
C SER A 77 -19.46 35.57 43.45
N ASN A 78 -19.26 35.58 42.13
CA ASN A 78 -18.84 36.79 41.42
C ASN A 78 -19.99 37.81 41.28
N THR A 79 -19.66 39.10 41.44
CA THR A 79 -20.56 40.27 41.64
C THR A 79 -21.66 40.53 40.60
N PHE A 80 -21.82 39.67 39.60
CA PHE A 80 -22.89 39.76 38.60
C PHE A 80 -23.78 38.52 38.46
N ASN A 81 -23.46 37.34 39.02
CA ASN A 81 -24.28 36.10 38.96
C ASN A 81 -25.05 35.95 37.63
N VAL A 82 -24.30 35.98 36.52
CA VAL A 82 -24.84 36.06 35.15
C VAL A 82 -24.31 34.91 34.32
N GLY A 83 -25.07 34.45 33.33
CA GLY A 83 -24.58 33.50 32.32
C GLY A 83 -24.46 32.04 32.76
N HIS A 84 -25.18 31.66 33.83
CA HIS A 84 -25.35 30.26 34.26
C HIS A 84 -26.36 29.49 33.41
N THR A 85 -27.08 30.20 32.53
CA THR A 85 -28.14 29.61 31.73
C THR A 85 -27.69 29.30 30.30
N TRP A 86 -28.26 28.25 29.71
CA TRP A 86 -28.07 27.90 28.30
C TRP A 86 -29.27 27.13 27.74
N ASN A 87 -29.87 27.65 26.68
CA ASN A 87 -30.95 26.96 25.98
C ASN A 87 -30.38 26.15 24.79
N PRO A 88 -30.51 24.82 24.78
CA PRO A 88 -29.90 23.97 23.75
C PRO A 88 -30.57 24.10 22.37
N TYR A 89 -31.83 24.53 22.30
CA TYR A 89 -32.54 24.68 21.02
C TYR A 89 -32.37 26.07 20.39
N LEU A 90 -32.22 27.10 21.23
CA LEU A 90 -32.09 28.48 20.78
C LEU A 90 -30.62 28.93 20.71
N LEU A 91 -29.68 28.15 21.24
CA LEU A 91 -28.23 28.41 21.24
C LEU A 91 -27.83 29.75 21.89
N TRP A 92 -28.50 30.13 22.98
CA TRP A 92 -28.20 31.34 23.75
C TRP A 92 -28.59 31.18 25.23
N GLY A 93 -28.05 32.05 26.07
CA GLY A 93 -28.37 32.12 27.50
C GLY A 93 -28.69 33.56 27.95
N LEU A 94 -29.35 33.69 29.09
CA LEU A 94 -29.62 34.98 29.73
C LEU A 94 -28.40 35.50 30.51
N THR A 95 -28.12 36.78 30.31
CA THR A 95 -27.22 37.59 31.10
C THR A 95 -27.94 38.91 31.44
N PHE A 96 -28.08 39.25 32.73
CA PHE A 96 -28.59 40.55 33.20
C PHE A 96 -27.41 41.46 33.60
N PRO A 97 -27.38 42.78 33.32
CA PRO A 97 -28.38 43.63 32.65
C PRO A 97 -28.06 43.89 31.16
N THR A 98 -27.02 43.26 30.61
CA THR A 98 -26.63 43.38 29.20
C THR A 98 -27.03 42.11 28.47
N PHE A 99 -27.71 42.23 27.32
CA PHE A 99 -27.86 41.13 26.36
C PHE A 99 -26.48 40.74 25.85
N ASP A 100 -25.76 39.95 26.62
CA ASP A 100 -24.52 39.32 26.18
C ASP A 100 -24.90 37.97 25.60
N PHE A 101 -24.50 37.73 24.35
CA PHE A 101 -24.81 36.50 23.61
C PHE A 101 -24.15 35.25 24.22
N TYR A 102 -23.41 35.43 25.31
CA TYR A 102 -22.53 34.43 25.92
C TYR A 102 -23.14 33.87 27.22
N GLY A 103 -23.95 32.82 27.03
CA GLY A 103 -24.48 31.96 28.10
C GLY A 103 -23.44 30.96 28.64
N ALA A 104 -23.91 29.92 29.33
CA ALA A 104 -23.06 28.96 30.02
C ALA A 104 -22.05 28.27 29.09
N ALA A 105 -22.42 27.96 27.83
CA ALA A 105 -21.57 27.23 26.90
C ALA A 105 -20.29 27.98 26.52
N ARG A 106 -20.39 29.26 26.11
CA ARG A 106 -19.19 30.07 25.80
C ARG A 106 -18.33 30.28 27.04
N ARG A 107 -18.95 30.52 28.20
CA ARG A 107 -18.20 30.74 29.44
C ARG A 107 -17.47 29.48 29.88
N ALA A 108 -18.08 28.31 29.76
CA ALA A 108 -17.42 27.04 30.01
C ALA A 108 -16.20 26.89 29.10
N GLN A 109 -16.34 27.16 27.80
CA GLN A 109 -15.20 27.13 26.87
C GLN A 109 -14.10 28.11 27.26
N ASP A 110 -14.44 29.39 27.48
CA ASP A 110 -13.46 30.40 27.87
C ASP A 110 -12.70 29.97 29.13
N ARG A 111 -13.39 29.43 30.16
CA ARG A 111 -12.73 28.94 31.37
C ARG A 111 -11.93 27.66 31.16
N PHE A 112 -12.38 26.78 30.27
CA PHE A 112 -11.66 25.57 29.92
C PHE A 112 -10.36 25.90 29.19
N ASP A 113 -10.39 26.81 28.23
CA ASP A 113 -9.22 27.31 27.52
C ASP A 113 -8.22 27.95 28.51
N GLU A 114 -8.72 28.73 29.48
CA GLU A 114 -7.89 29.27 30.55
C GLU A 114 -7.21 28.17 31.39
N ALA A 115 -7.95 27.10 31.71
CA ALA A 115 -7.41 25.96 32.44
C ALA A 115 -6.27 25.28 31.65
N VAL A 116 -6.48 24.99 30.37
CA VAL A 116 -5.46 24.39 29.48
C VAL A 116 -4.24 25.31 29.40
N ASN A 117 -4.45 26.61 29.17
CA ASN A 117 -3.39 27.60 29.05
C ASN A 117 -2.53 27.70 30.31
N TYR A 118 -3.11 27.71 31.52
CA TYR A 118 -2.34 27.72 32.77
C TYR A 118 -1.65 26.38 33.06
N TYR A 119 -2.29 25.26 32.69
CA TYR A 119 -1.72 23.94 32.94
C TYR A 119 -0.46 23.71 32.11
N LEU A 120 -0.49 24.12 30.84
CA LEU A 120 0.58 23.92 29.87
C LEU A 120 1.53 25.13 29.75
N GLY A 121 1.20 26.29 30.33
CA GLY A 121 2.02 27.51 30.22
C GLY A 121 1.97 28.16 28.84
N LEU A 122 0.81 28.09 28.17
CA LEU A 122 0.59 28.63 26.82
C LEU A 122 0.24 30.12 26.87
N ASN A 123 0.26 30.78 25.71
CA ASN A 123 -0.16 32.18 25.55
C ASN A 123 0.55 33.17 26.52
N GLY A 124 1.84 32.92 26.79
CA GLY A 124 2.67 33.76 27.65
C GLY A 124 2.44 33.58 29.15
N ARG A 125 1.73 32.52 29.57
CA ARG A 125 1.50 32.19 30.99
C ARG A 125 2.64 31.37 31.56
N GLN A 126 2.86 31.50 32.86
CA GLN A 126 3.66 30.52 33.59
C GLN A 126 2.80 29.31 33.93
N VAL A 127 3.41 28.13 33.96
CA VAL A 127 2.77 26.90 34.42
C VAL A 127 2.31 27.09 35.86
N ASP A 128 0.99 27.04 36.08
CA ASP A 128 0.35 27.16 37.38
C ASP A 128 -0.83 26.18 37.44
N LYS A 129 -0.56 24.97 37.92
CA LYS A 129 -1.55 23.89 37.97
C LYS A 129 -2.67 24.16 38.98
N ASN A 130 -2.39 24.88 40.05
CA ASN A 130 -3.42 25.27 41.03
C ASN A 130 -4.44 26.21 40.37
N THR A 131 -3.95 27.28 39.74
CA THR A 131 -4.82 28.23 39.00
C THR A 131 -5.53 27.54 37.84
N ALA A 132 -4.85 26.66 37.09
CA ALA A 132 -5.46 25.85 36.04
C ALA A 132 -6.65 25.03 36.56
N CYS A 133 -6.47 24.33 37.68
CA CYS A 133 -7.52 23.52 38.28
C CYS A 133 -8.66 24.36 38.87
N GLU A 134 -8.42 25.59 39.33
CA GLU A 134 -9.50 26.53 39.67
C GLU A 134 -10.34 26.90 38.44
N TYR A 135 -9.70 27.21 37.31
CA TYR A 135 -10.41 27.48 36.05
C TYR A 135 -11.17 26.24 35.52
N LEU A 136 -10.59 25.05 35.67
CA LEU A 136 -11.27 23.79 35.33
C LEU A 136 -12.53 23.59 36.17
N GLY A 137 -12.44 23.82 37.48
CA GLY A 137 -13.59 23.79 38.38
C GLY A 137 -14.67 24.81 38.01
N TRP A 138 -14.27 25.99 37.56
CA TRP A 138 -15.17 27.03 37.06
C TRP A 138 -15.85 26.62 35.74
N ALA A 139 -15.11 26.04 34.79
CA ALA A 139 -15.70 25.53 33.55
C ALA A 139 -16.72 24.42 33.83
N LEU A 140 -16.35 23.47 34.71
CA LEU A 140 -17.19 22.36 35.13
C LEU A 140 -18.48 22.82 35.83
N HIS A 141 -18.42 23.92 36.60
CA HIS A 141 -19.60 24.51 37.22
C HIS A 141 -20.70 24.80 36.19
N PHE A 142 -20.36 25.40 35.06
CA PHE A 142 -21.32 25.70 33.99
C PHE A 142 -21.91 24.46 33.33
N VAL A 143 -21.14 23.36 33.22
CA VAL A 143 -21.64 22.07 32.73
C VAL A 143 -22.67 21.49 33.70
N GLN A 144 -22.41 21.57 35.01
CA GLN A 144 -23.30 21.04 36.03
C GLN A 144 -24.54 21.91 36.23
N ASP A 145 -24.42 23.24 36.12
CA ASP A 145 -25.51 24.18 36.33
C ASP A 145 -26.68 23.92 35.38
N VAL A 146 -26.40 23.73 34.10
CA VAL A 146 -27.44 23.58 33.08
C VAL A 146 -28.19 22.24 33.17
N LEU A 147 -27.80 21.35 34.10
CA LEU A 147 -28.62 20.20 34.50
C LEU A 147 -29.78 20.61 35.41
N THR A 148 -29.66 21.72 36.14
CA THR A 148 -30.79 22.29 36.87
C THR A 148 -31.76 22.83 35.82
N PRO A 149 -32.98 22.26 35.70
CA PRO A 149 -33.82 22.53 34.53
C PRO A 149 -34.13 24.01 34.32
N GLN A 150 -34.30 24.76 35.40
CA GLN A 150 -34.54 26.21 35.38
C GLN A 150 -33.42 27.02 34.71
N HIS A 151 -32.20 26.51 34.64
CA HIS A 151 -31.07 27.14 33.95
C HIS A 151 -31.11 26.92 32.42
N THR A 152 -32.01 26.09 31.89
CA THR A 152 -32.07 25.79 30.45
C THR A 152 -33.05 26.67 29.65
N MET A 153 -33.77 27.55 30.35
CA MET A 153 -34.79 28.42 29.76
C MET A 153 -34.56 29.88 30.09
N SER A 154 -34.97 30.75 29.17
CA SER A 154 -34.82 32.21 29.27
C SER A 154 -36.01 32.91 29.97
N ASP A 155 -36.98 32.16 30.52
CA ASP A 155 -38.16 32.74 31.17
C ASP A 155 -37.93 32.92 32.68
N ALA A 156 -37.29 34.04 33.02
CA ALA A 156 -36.85 34.38 34.38
C ALA A 156 -37.98 34.42 35.45
N ILE A 157 -39.26 34.51 35.08
CA ILE A 157 -40.36 34.68 36.04
C ILE A 157 -40.82 33.33 36.63
N GLN A 158 -40.95 32.28 35.82
CA GLN A 158 -41.33 30.95 36.34
C GLN A 158 -40.13 30.23 36.95
N ALA A 159 -38.94 30.39 36.35
CA ALA A 159 -37.70 29.85 36.88
C ALA A 159 -37.45 30.36 38.31
N ALA A 160 -37.52 31.67 38.56
CA ALA A 160 -37.11 32.27 39.83
C ALA A 160 -38.00 31.94 41.06
N ILE A 161 -39.27 31.58 40.87
CA ILE A 161 -40.21 31.40 42.01
C ILE A 161 -39.91 30.12 42.79
N LYS A 162 -39.45 29.05 42.11
CA LYS A 162 -39.14 27.75 42.72
C LYS A 162 -37.68 27.33 42.56
N HIS A 163 -36.85 28.13 41.87
CA HIS A 163 -35.44 27.88 41.62
C HIS A 163 -34.71 27.37 42.87
N LYS A 164 -34.73 28.17 43.94
CA LYS A 164 -33.98 27.86 45.16
C LYS A 164 -34.56 26.67 45.93
N ALA A 165 -35.87 26.46 45.83
CA ALA A 165 -36.52 25.32 46.46
C ALA A 165 -36.08 24.00 45.80
N TYR A 166 -36.03 23.96 44.46
CA TYR A 166 -35.56 22.80 43.72
C TYR A 166 -34.07 22.50 43.97
N GLU A 167 -33.21 23.52 43.93
CA GLU A 167 -31.78 23.34 44.25
C GLU A 167 -31.57 22.76 45.66
N ASN A 168 -32.32 23.26 46.65
CA ASN A 168 -32.24 22.76 48.03
C ASN A 168 -32.77 21.31 48.14
N PHE A 169 -33.86 20.99 47.44
CA PHE A 169 -34.41 19.63 47.38
C PHE A 169 -33.43 18.66 46.74
N ALA A 170 -32.90 19.00 45.55
CA ALA A 170 -31.92 18.18 44.84
C ALA A 170 -30.65 17.97 45.68
N GLY A 171 -30.17 19.02 46.35
CA GLY A 171 -29.06 18.92 47.30
C GLY A 171 -29.38 17.97 48.46
N TYR A 172 -30.55 18.09 49.08
CA TYR A 172 -30.96 17.21 50.17
C TYR A 172 -31.02 15.74 49.73
N GLU A 173 -31.69 15.46 48.61
CA GLU A 173 -31.83 14.09 48.10
C GLU A 173 -30.48 13.49 47.71
N TYR A 174 -29.56 14.28 47.19
CA TYR A 174 -28.22 13.81 46.83
C TYR A 174 -27.35 13.43 48.05
N TYR A 175 -27.44 14.22 49.13
CA TYR A 175 -26.60 14.03 50.31
C TYR A 175 -27.16 13.04 51.31
N TYR A 176 -28.49 13.03 51.47
CA TYR A 176 -29.17 12.31 52.55
C TYR A 176 -30.31 11.42 52.05
N GLY A 177 -30.73 11.59 50.80
CA GLY A 177 -31.83 10.85 50.19
C GLY A 177 -31.40 9.55 49.54
N ARG A 178 -32.13 9.17 48.49
CA ARG A 178 -32.10 7.82 47.89
C ARG A 178 -31.32 7.74 46.58
N ILE A 179 -30.66 8.82 46.16
CA ILE A 179 -29.98 8.89 44.87
C ILE A 179 -28.89 7.81 44.77
N SER A 180 -29.03 6.93 43.77
CA SER A 180 -28.03 5.93 43.45
C SER A 180 -26.85 6.57 42.72
N VAL A 181 -25.67 6.55 43.35
CA VAL A 181 -24.44 7.08 42.74
C VAL A 181 -23.90 6.05 41.73
N PRO A 182 -23.72 6.42 40.45
CA PRO A 182 -23.18 5.52 39.46
C PRO A 182 -21.70 5.21 39.76
N THR A 183 -21.28 3.98 39.49
CA THR A 183 -19.88 3.54 39.70
C THR A 183 -19.04 3.56 38.42
N HIS A 184 -19.68 3.77 37.26
CA HIS A 184 -19.07 3.82 35.93
C HIS A 184 -19.75 4.92 35.08
N ALA A 185 -19.00 5.60 34.20
CA ALA A 185 -19.56 6.63 33.32
C ALA A 185 -20.33 6.02 32.14
N GLY A 186 -19.66 5.10 31.42
CA GLY A 186 -20.14 4.47 30.19
C GLY A 186 -19.72 5.21 28.92
N ASP A 187 -19.82 6.54 28.91
CA ASP A 187 -19.44 7.41 27.79
C ASP A 187 -18.64 8.62 28.33
N TYR A 188 -17.54 8.94 27.65
CA TYR A 188 -16.58 10.00 28.00
C TYR A 188 -16.49 11.08 26.92
N THR A 189 -17.30 11.01 25.87
CA THR A 189 -17.26 11.93 24.73
C THR A 189 -18.31 13.04 24.89
N PRO A 190 -17.96 14.33 24.65
CA PRO A 190 -18.98 15.36 24.55
C PRO A 190 -19.87 15.15 23.32
N ARG A 191 -21.09 15.70 23.35
CA ARG A 191 -21.84 15.91 22.09
C ARG A 191 -21.14 16.96 21.23
N LYS A 192 -21.27 16.85 19.91
CA LYS A 192 -20.91 17.92 18.97
C LYS A 192 -21.64 19.22 19.34
N ASP A 193 -20.95 20.34 19.23
CA ASP A 193 -21.56 21.66 19.31
C ASP A 193 -22.29 22.01 18.00
N TRP A 194 -22.87 23.22 17.92
CA TRP A 194 -23.63 23.67 16.75
C TRP A 194 -22.77 24.03 15.53
N TYR A 195 -21.45 23.85 15.62
CA TYR A 195 -20.50 23.91 14.52
C TYR A 195 -19.91 22.54 14.18
N ASN A 196 -20.51 21.44 14.67
CA ASN A 196 -20.05 20.06 14.47
C ASN A 196 -18.75 19.69 15.21
N ARG A 197 -18.38 20.44 16.26
CA ARG A 197 -17.07 20.34 16.92
C ARG A 197 -17.11 19.71 18.31
N TYR A 198 -16.05 19.03 18.71
CA TYR A 198 -15.89 18.40 20.03
C TYR A 198 -15.09 19.29 20.99
N ASN A 199 -15.80 20.02 21.82
CA ASN A 199 -15.21 21.00 22.74
C ASN A 199 -15.99 21.12 24.06
N ALA A 200 -15.57 22.03 24.95
CA ALA A 200 -16.23 22.26 26.24
C ALA A 200 -17.67 22.79 26.12
N ARG A 201 -18.03 23.43 24.99
CA ARG A 201 -19.41 23.83 24.70
C ARG A 201 -20.29 22.61 24.48
N GLY A 202 -19.77 21.58 23.82
CA GLY A 202 -20.42 20.30 23.60
C GLY A 202 -20.88 19.63 24.90
N TRP A 203 -20.04 19.67 25.94
CA TRP A 203 -20.38 19.20 27.28
C TRP A 203 -21.54 19.97 27.92
N VAL A 204 -21.52 21.31 27.85
CA VAL A 204 -22.64 22.14 28.33
C VAL A 204 -23.90 21.88 27.52
N HIS A 205 -23.78 21.73 26.21
CA HIS A 205 -24.91 21.49 25.31
C HIS A 205 -25.58 20.14 25.61
N GLN A 206 -24.78 19.10 25.84
CA GLN A 206 -25.23 17.77 26.25
C GLN A 206 -25.95 17.78 27.60
N ALA A 207 -25.39 18.48 28.59
CA ALA A 207 -26.02 18.66 29.89
C ALA A 207 -27.36 19.43 29.79
N ALA A 208 -27.37 20.53 29.04
CA ALA A 208 -28.53 21.38 28.88
C ALA A 208 -29.68 20.69 28.13
N PHE A 209 -29.40 19.80 27.16
CA PHE A 209 -30.44 19.00 26.54
C PHE A 209 -31.24 18.21 27.57
N LEU A 210 -30.54 17.49 28.46
CA LEU A 210 -31.22 16.71 29.49
C LEU A 210 -31.92 17.62 30.50
N GLY A 211 -31.29 18.71 30.94
CA GLY A 211 -31.93 19.70 31.82
C GLY A 211 -33.20 20.29 31.21
N TYR A 212 -33.22 20.54 29.91
CA TYR A 212 -34.36 21.11 29.19
C TYR A 212 -35.56 20.16 29.16
N GLU A 213 -35.34 18.86 28.93
CA GLU A 213 -36.40 17.85 28.96
C GLU A 213 -37.14 17.82 30.30
N TRP A 214 -36.42 18.13 31.39
CA TRP A 214 -36.97 18.19 32.75
C TRP A 214 -37.52 19.57 33.15
N TYR A 215 -37.48 20.57 32.27
CA TYR A 215 -37.92 21.93 32.59
C TYR A 215 -39.37 21.97 33.07
N TYR A 216 -40.31 21.53 32.23
CA TYR A 216 -41.74 21.57 32.55
C TYR A 216 -42.15 20.67 33.72
N PRO A 217 -41.65 19.42 33.83
CA PRO A 217 -41.88 18.60 35.02
C PRO A 217 -41.47 19.29 36.32
N VAL A 218 -40.35 20.01 36.34
CA VAL A 218 -39.87 20.69 37.54
C VAL A 218 -40.63 21.99 37.82
N VAL A 219 -40.78 22.89 36.84
CA VAL A 219 -41.37 24.22 37.12
C VAL A 219 -42.88 24.16 37.42
N ASN A 220 -43.59 23.16 36.88
CA ASN A 220 -45.02 23.01 37.10
C ASN A 220 -45.37 22.28 38.41
N ASN A 221 -44.39 21.65 39.07
CA ASN A 221 -44.57 20.86 40.28
C ASN A 221 -43.75 21.42 41.46
N ASP A 222 -43.71 20.70 42.59
CA ASP A 222 -43.04 21.12 43.83
C ASP A 222 -42.36 19.94 44.55
N GLU A 223 -41.75 20.20 45.69
CA GLU A 223 -40.95 19.24 46.47
C GLU A 223 -41.72 18.01 46.97
N THR A 224 -43.05 17.98 46.85
CA THR A 224 -43.87 16.82 47.22
C THR A 224 -44.24 15.93 46.02
N SER A 225 -43.78 16.29 44.83
CA SER A 225 -44.15 15.64 43.57
C SER A 225 -43.20 14.50 43.20
N GLN A 226 -43.75 13.48 42.55
CA GLN A 226 -42.94 12.40 41.94
C GLN A 226 -42.05 12.96 40.84
N GLU A 227 -42.49 14.00 40.13
CA GLU A 227 -41.72 14.64 39.07
C GLU A 227 -40.41 15.26 39.56
N TRP A 228 -40.37 15.82 40.78
CA TRP A 228 -39.13 16.30 41.36
C TRP A 228 -38.20 15.15 41.75
N GLU A 229 -38.74 14.07 42.31
CA GLU A 229 -37.99 12.83 42.61
C GLU A 229 -37.38 12.23 41.34
N ASP A 230 -38.19 12.00 40.30
CA ASP A 230 -37.75 11.41 39.04
C ASP A 230 -36.71 12.28 38.33
N ALA A 231 -36.86 13.61 38.42
CA ALA A 231 -35.88 14.55 37.87
C ALA A 231 -34.52 14.41 38.55
N VAL A 232 -34.47 14.38 39.90
CA VAL A 232 -33.20 14.27 40.62
C VAL A 232 -32.55 12.89 40.47
N GLU A 233 -33.35 11.81 40.41
CA GLU A 233 -32.88 10.46 40.12
C GLU A 233 -32.30 10.31 38.71
N THR A 234 -32.68 11.19 37.77
CA THR A 234 -32.15 11.22 36.41
C THR A 234 -30.94 12.15 36.29
N LEU A 235 -31.09 13.39 36.72
CA LEU A 235 -30.14 14.48 36.47
C LEU A 235 -28.87 14.36 37.30
N ILE A 236 -28.97 13.94 38.56
CA ILE A 236 -27.79 13.85 39.45
C ILE A 236 -26.85 12.74 38.99
N PRO A 237 -27.29 11.47 38.80
CA PRO A 237 -26.40 10.42 38.29
C PRO A 237 -25.78 10.80 36.94
N TYR A 238 -26.55 11.43 36.05
CA TYR A 238 -26.03 11.92 34.78
C TYR A 238 -24.94 12.99 34.96
N GLY A 239 -25.17 13.97 35.85
CA GLY A 239 -24.20 15.02 36.17
C GLY A 239 -22.89 14.48 36.75
N ILE A 240 -22.94 13.41 37.56
CA ILE A 240 -21.73 12.75 38.07
C ILE A 240 -20.94 12.12 36.92
N LYS A 241 -21.63 11.44 35.98
CA LYS A 241 -20.99 10.85 34.79
C LYS A 241 -20.38 11.90 33.88
N LEU A 242 -21.11 12.98 33.58
CA LEU A 242 -20.59 14.12 32.83
C LEU A 242 -19.37 14.77 33.52
N THR A 243 -19.39 14.84 34.85
CA THR A 243 -18.26 15.38 35.61
C THR A 243 -17.02 14.50 35.45
N ALA A 244 -17.16 13.17 35.51
CA ALA A 244 -16.05 12.25 35.24
C ALA A 244 -15.55 12.39 33.80
N GLY A 245 -16.48 12.45 32.84
CA GLY A 245 -16.25 12.75 31.43
C GLY A 245 -15.39 13.99 31.20
N PHE A 246 -15.85 15.13 31.72
CA PHE A 246 -15.20 16.43 31.56
C PHE A 246 -13.80 16.49 32.19
N LEU A 247 -13.61 15.87 33.35
CA LEU A 247 -12.30 15.79 34.00
C LEU A 247 -11.32 14.91 33.20
N PHE A 248 -11.80 13.82 32.62
CA PHE A 248 -11.02 12.98 31.71
C PHE A 248 -10.68 13.71 30.40
N TYR A 249 -11.64 14.40 29.81
CA TYR A 249 -11.47 15.23 28.62
C TYR A 249 -10.43 16.35 28.84
N PHE A 250 -10.38 16.96 30.01
CA PHE A 250 -9.29 17.89 30.34
C PHE A 250 -7.93 17.18 30.42
N TRP A 251 -7.89 16.03 31.10
CA TRP A 251 -6.64 15.32 31.35
C TRP A 251 -6.00 14.77 30.09
N GLN A 252 -6.78 14.23 29.15
CA GLN A 252 -6.26 13.74 27.87
C GLN A 252 -5.59 14.86 27.07
N ILE A 253 -6.17 16.07 27.07
CA ILE A 253 -5.64 17.24 26.36
C ILE A 253 -4.30 17.66 26.94
N VAL A 254 -4.22 17.80 28.27
CA VAL A 254 -3.00 18.32 28.92
C VAL A 254 -1.89 17.29 29.07
N ASN A 255 -2.14 16.03 28.73
CA ASN A 255 -1.12 14.97 28.67
C ASN A 255 -0.91 14.39 27.28
N ASP A 256 -1.60 14.94 26.28
CA ASP A 256 -1.44 14.58 24.88
C ASP A 256 -1.59 13.08 24.61
N TYR A 257 -2.62 12.49 25.19
CA TYR A 257 -2.92 11.07 24.99
C TYR A 257 -3.65 10.86 23.68
N ASP A 258 -3.10 10.00 22.83
CA ASP A 258 -3.80 9.38 21.72
C ASP A 258 -4.64 8.20 22.27
N VAL A 259 -5.96 8.35 22.26
CA VAL A 259 -6.88 7.41 22.93
C VAL A 259 -7.52 6.42 21.96
N ASP A 260 -7.72 6.78 20.69
CA ASP A 260 -8.28 5.90 19.65
C ASP A 260 -7.22 5.30 18.72
N GLY A 261 -5.98 5.76 18.77
CA GLY A 261 -4.81 5.16 18.14
C GLY A 261 -4.61 5.58 16.68
N ASP A 262 -5.15 6.73 16.26
CA ASP A 262 -5.01 7.24 14.89
C ASP A 262 -3.72 8.05 14.68
N GLY A 263 -3.00 8.37 15.76
CA GLY A 263 -1.77 9.15 15.73
C GLY A 263 -1.94 10.64 16.04
N VAL A 264 -3.15 11.09 16.38
CA VAL A 264 -3.44 12.45 16.89
C VAL A 264 -3.50 12.41 18.42
N GLY A 265 -2.71 13.28 19.06
CA GLY A 265 -2.71 13.39 20.52
C GLY A 265 -3.81 14.32 21.02
N GLY A 266 -4.24 14.13 22.28
CA GLY A 266 -5.30 14.94 22.89
C GLY A 266 -5.13 16.47 22.81
N PHE A 267 -3.90 16.99 22.74
CA PHE A 267 -3.70 18.43 22.56
C PHE A 267 -4.00 18.89 21.13
N GLU A 268 -3.66 18.08 20.14
CA GLU A 268 -3.90 18.34 18.73
C GLU A 268 -5.40 18.19 18.39
N GLU A 269 -6.06 17.15 18.92
CA GLU A 269 -7.53 16.99 18.83
C GLU A 269 -8.27 18.21 19.41
N TYR A 270 -7.75 18.80 20.49
CA TYR A 270 -8.31 20.04 21.07
C TYR A 270 -8.15 21.25 20.16
N ILE A 271 -7.05 21.34 19.41
CA ILE A 271 -6.81 22.43 18.46
C ILE A 271 -7.73 22.30 17.24
N HIS A 272 -7.88 21.08 16.73
CA HIS A 272 -8.70 20.77 15.56
C HIS A 272 -10.18 20.52 15.91
N GLU A 273 -10.51 20.53 17.21
CA GLU A 273 -11.83 20.26 17.77
C GLU A 273 -12.44 18.92 17.28
N SER A 274 -11.59 17.91 17.06
CA SER A 274 -11.94 16.57 16.62
C SER A 274 -12.28 15.64 17.82
N ASN A 275 -12.80 14.45 17.54
CA ASN A 275 -13.29 13.53 18.56
C ASN A 275 -12.15 12.69 19.13
N PRO A 276 -11.78 12.85 20.41
CA PRO A 276 -10.66 12.16 21.03
C PRO A 276 -10.80 10.65 21.19
N HIS A 277 -11.92 10.09 20.74
CA HIS A 277 -12.33 8.71 20.93
C HIS A 277 -12.85 8.10 19.62
N ALA A 278 -12.61 8.74 18.49
CA ALA A 278 -12.91 8.24 17.17
C ALA A 278 -11.81 8.64 16.19
N TRP A 279 -11.08 7.63 15.68
CA TRP A 279 -10.02 7.77 14.70
C TRP A 279 -10.43 8.45 13.38
N ASP A 280 -11.74 8.57 13.16
CA ASP A 280 -12.41 9.23 12.04
C ASP A 280 -13.63 9.97 12.63
N THR A 281 -13.49 11.29 12.80
CA THR A 281 -14.39 12.13 13.57
C THR A 281 -15.72 12.41 12.87
N ASP A 282 -15.72 12.47 11.54
CA ASP A 282 -16.91 12.76 10.75
C ASP A 282 -17.52 11.51 10.09
N GLY A 283 -16.76 10.41 10.02
CA GLY A 283 -17.16 9.12 9.50
C GLY A 283 -17.05 8.99 7.98
N ASP A 284 -16.22 9.80 7.32
CA ASP A 284 -16.10 9.82 5.87
C ASP A 284 -15.12 8.75 5.32
N GLY A 285 -14.33 8.13 6.20
CA GLY A 285 -13.34 7.11 5.90
C GLY A 285 -11.89 7.58 5.83
N LEU A 286 -11.63 8.87 6.06
CA LEU A 286 -10.30 9.44 6.31
C LEU A 286 -10.05 9.49 7.83
N THR A 287 -8.81 9.23 8.25
CA THR A 287 -8.43 9.40 9.67
C THR A 287 -8.27 10.89 9.98
N ASP A 288 -8.55 11.32 11.22
CA ASP A 288 -8.30 12.71 11.64
C ASP A 288 -6.83 13.10 11.37
N LYS A 289 -5.89 12.16 11.63
CA LYS A 289 -4.47 12.36 11.35
C LYS A 289 -4.17 12.73 9.90
N TYR A 290 -4.77 12.01 8.96
CA TYR A 290 -4.58 12.26 7.53
C TYR A 290 -5.10 13.64 7.14
N GLU A 291 -6.29 13.99 7.63
CA GLU A 291 -6.89 15.28 7.33
C GLU A 291 -6.05 16.43 7.89
N ILE A 292 -5.58 16.30 9.14
CA ILE A 292 -4.71 17.28 9.79
C ILE A 292 -3.37 17.44 9.04
N ASP A 293 -2.71 16.34 8.66
CA ASP A 293 -1.44 16.37 7.94
C ASP A 293 -1.54 17.08 6.58
N HIS A 294 -2.72 17.01 5.95
CA HIS A 294 -3.00 17.64 4.66
C HIS A 294 -3.76 18.98 4.77
N GLY A 295 -3.92 19.52 5.99
CA GLY A 295 -4.52 20.83 6.24
C GLY A 295 -6.03 20.91 6.04
N LEU A 296 -6.72 19.78 6.16
CA LEU A 296 -8.17 19.62 6.09
C LEU A 296 -8.81 19.72 7.48
N ASP A 297 -10.13 19.85 7.53
CA ASP A 297 -10.90 19.93 8.77
C ASP A 297 -11.47 18.54 9.10
N PRO A 298 -10.99 17.85 10.16
CA PRO A 298 -11.42 16.49 10.50
C PRO A 298 -12.88 16.41 11.00
N THR A 299 -13.57 17.54 11.11
CA THR A 299 -14.98 17.59 11.50
C THR A 299 -15.93 17.70 10.30
N TRP A 300 -15.43 17.59 9.07
CA TRP A 300 -16.17 17.83 7.84
C TRP A 300 -15.82 16.84 6.73
N GLU A 301 -16.82 16.18 6.14
CA GLU A 301 -16.62 15.16 5.10
C GLU A 301 -15.78 15.69 3.91
N ASN A 302 -14.52 15.26 3.81
CA ASN A 302 -13.50 15.67 2.85
C ASN A 302 -13.24 14.61 1.76
N ARG A 303 -13.58 13.34 1.98
CA ARG A 303 -13.27 12.15 1.15
C ARG A 303 -13.37 12.28 -0.38
N ASP A 304 -14.27 13.11 -0.88
CA ASP A 304 -14.62 13.23 -2.30
C ASP A 304 -14.00 14.48 -2.95
N ILE A 305 -13.13 15.20 -2.23
CA ILE A 305 -12.35 16.33 -2.77
C ILE A 305 -11.21 15.77 -3.63
N ASP A 306 -10.94 16.45 -4.74
CA ASP A 306 -9.78 16.25 -5.62
C ASP A 306 -8.97 17.55 -5.54
N THR A 307 -7.82 17.50 -4.88
CA THR A 307 -7.13 18.70 -4.38
C THR A 307 -6.13 19.26 -5.39
N ASP A 308 -5.41 18.41 -6.12
CA ASP A 308 -4.47 18.82 -7.18
C ASP A 308 -5.07 18.72 -8.60
N GLY A 309 -6.19 18.04 -8.78
CA GLY A 309 -6.92 17.97 -10.03
C GLY A 309 -6.47 16.85 -10.98
N ASP A 310 -5.79 15.82 -10.48
CA ASP A 310 -5.37 14.66 -11.28
C ASP A 310 -6.56 13.70 -11.59
N GLY A 311 -7.64 13.80 -10.81
CA GLY A 311 -8.88 13.03 -10.95
C GLY A 311 -9.07 11.94 -9.90
N LEU A 312 -8.16 11.77 -8.94
CA LEU A 312 -8.35 10.97 -7.73
C LEU A 312 -9.05 11.79 -6.65
N THR A 313 -9.87 11.14 -5.82
CA THR A 313 -10.38 11.78 -4.61
C THR A 313 -9.42 11.54 -3.44
N LEU A 314 -9.47 12.38 -2.40
CA LEU A 314 -8.69 12.22 -1.17
C LEU A 314 -8.78 10.80 -0.58
N TYR A 315 -9.95 10.18 -0.65
CA TYR A 315 -10.13 8.79 -0.21
C TYR A 315 -9.40 7.78 -1.11
N GLU A 316 -9.33 8.01 -2.41
CA GLU A 316 -8.58 7.18 -3.34
C GLU A 316 -7.07 7.36 -3.14
N GLU A 317 -6.62 8.60 -2.96
CA GLU A 317 -5.22 8.95 -2.66
C GLU A 317 -4.78 8.36 -1.31
N TYR A 318 -5.62 8.49 -0.27
CA TYR A 318 -5.38 7.86 1.03
C TYR A 318 -5.19 6.34 0.93
N ASN A 319 -5.99 5.67 0.10
CA ASN A 319 -5.86 4.22 -0.13
C ASN A 319 -4.65 3.86 -1.00
N ALA A 320 -4.27 4.73 -1.94
CA ALA A 320 -3.08 4.56 -2.78
C ALA A 320 -1.78 4.93 -2.06
N GLY A 321 -1.87 5.69 -0.98
CA GLY A 321 -0.72 6.26 -0.27
C GLY A 321 -0.05 7.41 -1.03
N SER A 322 -0.72 7.98 -2.02
CA SER A 322 -0.21 9.10 -2.82
C SER A 322 -0.40 10.43 -2.08
N ASN A 323 0.28 11.48 -2.55
CA ASN A 323 0.23 12.80 -1.94
C ASN A 323 -0.89 13.64 -2.57
N PRO A 324 -1.93 14.01 -1.81
CA PRO A 324 -3.11 14.70 -2.32
C PRO A 324 -2.89 16.14 -2.80
N ASN A 325 -1.65 16.60 -2.88
CA ASN A 325 -1.33 17.95 -3.33
C ASN A 325 -0.38 17.94 -4.53
N LEU A 326 -0.10 16.78 -5.10
CA LEU A 326 0.81 16.57 -6.21
C LEU A 326 0.17 15.60 -7.20
N ASP A 327 -0.08 16.09 -8.42
CA ASP A 327 -0.62 15.28 -9.50
C ASP A 327 0.26 14.08 -9.86
N ASP A 328 1.57 14.18 -9.61
CA ASP A 328 2.60 13.15 -9.83
C ASP A 328 3.45 13.06 -8.56
N SER A 329 3.08 12.13 -7.67
CA SER A 329 3.57 12.07 -6.29
C SER A 329 5.03 11.66 -6.17
N ASP A 330 5.53 10.81 -7.06
CA ASP A 330 6.94 10.40 -7.06
C ASP A 330 7.79 11.14 -8.09
N SER A 331 7.18 11.85 -9.05
CA SER A 331 7.85 12.57 -10.14
C SER A 331 8.60 11.67 -11.13
N ASP A 332 8.01 10.54 -11.52
CA ASP A 332 8.45 9.70 -12.65
C ASP A 332 7.87 10.18 -14.01
N GLY A 333 6.80 11.01 -13.95
CA GLY A 333 6.14 11.62 -15.09
C GLY A 333 4.77 11.03 -15.45
N TRP A 334 4.27 10.01 -14.77
CA TRP A 334 2.85 9.67 -14.75
C TRP A 334 2.15 10.36 -13.59
N ASP A 335 0.87 10.69 -13.78
CA ASP A 335 0.04 11.21 -12.69
C ASP A 335 -0.51 10.06 -11.85
N ASP A 336 -0.82 10.32 -10.59
CA ASP A 336 -1.26 9.28 -9.65
C ASP A 336 -2.53 8.58 -10.16
N TYR A 337 -3.43 9.32 -10.82
CA TYR A 337 -4.59 8.77 -11.51
C TYR A 337 -4.20 7.71 -12.55
N MET A 338 -3.23 7.98 -13.43
CA MET A 338 -2.74 7.01 -14.42
C MET A 338 -2.26 5.74 -13.74
N GLU A 339 -1.51 5.89 -12.65
CA GLU A 339 -0.91 4.77 -11.94
C GLU A 339 -1.97 3.90 -11.25
N VAL A 340 -2.84 4.54 -10.46
CA VAL A 340 -3.85 3.88 -9.65
C VAL A 340 -5.00 3.32 -10.49
N LYS A 341 -5.41 4.01 -11.57
CA LYS A 341 -6.61 3.64 -12.36
C LYS A 341 -6.32 2.89 -13.65
N ILE A 342 -5.13 3.03 -14.24
CA ILE A 342 -4.85 2.57 -15.60
C ILE A 342 -3.72 1.53 -15.66
N SER A 343 -2.52 1.85 -15.17
CA SER A 343 -1.37 0.95 -15.26
C SER A 343 -1.33 -0.10 -14.15
N GLY A 344 -1.75 0.26 -12.94
CA GLY A 344 -1.57 -0.57 -11.74
C GLY A 344 -0.20 -0.45 -11.10
N THR A 345 0.62 0.52 -11.53
CA THR A 345 1.88 0.89 -10.88
C THR A 345 1.61 1.66 -9.59
N HIS A 346 2.65 1.89 -8.78
CA HIS A 346 2.49 2.52 -7.47
C HIS A 346 2.92 4.00 -7.50
N PRO A 347 2.03 4.95 -7.14
CA PRO A 347 2.27 6.39 -7.28
C PRO A 347 3.35 7.00 -6.38
N MET A 348 4.07 6.17 -5.62
CA MET A 348 5.12 6.62 -4.71
C MET A 348 6.49 6.03 -5.10
N TYR A 349 6.54 5.21 -6.14
CA TYR A 349 7.71 4.46 -6.55
C TYR A 349 7.92 4.60 -8.05
N LYS A 350 8.92 5.43 -8.41
CA LYS A 350 9.27 5.68 -9.81
C LYS A 350 9.50 4.42 -10.63
N ASP A 351 9.91 3.36 -9.96
CA ASP A 351 10.26 2.05 -10.45
C ASP A 351 9.50 1.09 -9.51
N THR A 352 8.31 0.67 -9.95
CA THR A 352 7.34 -0.03 -9.10
C THR A 352 7.80 -1.45 -8.76
N ASP A 353 8.43 -2.15 -9.71
CA ASP A 353 8.88 -3.52 -9.53
C ASP A 353 10.37 -3.68 -9.20
N THR A 354 11.08 -2.55 -9.13
CA THR A 354 12.46 -2.42 -8.66
C THR A 354 13.50 -3.06 -9.58
N ASP A 355 13.22 -3.08 -10.88
CA ASP A 355 14.08 -3.67 -11.91
C ASP A 355 15.14 -2.70 -12.47
N LYS A 356 15.12 -1.42 -12.05
CA LYS A 356 15.97 -0.28 -12.45
C LYS A 356 15.43 0.52 -13.64
N LEU A 357 14.22 0.26 -14.11
CA LEU A 357 13.52 1.07 -15.10
C LEU A 357 12.40 1.85 -14.41
N ASN A 358 12.20 3.10 -14.83
CA ASN A 358 11.08 3.86 -14.30
C ASN A 358 9.83 3.57 -15.12
N ASP A 359 8.69 3.46 -14.45
CA ASP A 359 7.43 2.93 -15.01
C ASP A 359 7.06 3.59 -16.34
N LYS A 360 7.10 4.93 -16.40
CA LYS A 360 6.82 5.65 -17.64
C LYS A 360 7.82 5.37 -18.76
N ALA A 361 9.13 5.30 -18.48
CA ALA A 361 10.12 5.06 -19.54
C ALA A 361 10.07 3.61 -20.01
N GLU A 362 9.87 2.69 -19.07
CA GLU A 362 9.72 1.27 -19.31
C GLU A 362 8.50 0.99 -20.20
N TYR A 363 7.34 1.58 -19.88
CA TYR A 363 6.18 1.55 -20.76
C TYR A 363 6.50 2.03 -22.18
N ASN A 364 7.18 3.17 -22.31
CA ASN A 364 7.56 3.70 -23.62
C ASN A 364 8.53 2.77 -24.35
N TYR A 365 9.43 2.10 -23.63
CA TYR A 365 10.32 1.08 -24.17
C TYR A 365 9.52 -0.08 -24.76
N TRP A 366 8.59 -0.67 -24.01
CA TRP A 366 7.75 -1.77 -24.48
C TRP A 366 6.89 -1.41 -25.69
N ILE A 367 6.23 -0.25 -25.66
CA ILE A 367 5.43 0.22 -26.79
C ILE A 367 6.31 0.41 -28.04
N SER A 368 7.55 0.87 -27.89
CA SER A 368 8.48 1.02 -29.01
C SER A 368 8.86 -0.32 -29.67
N ARG A 369 8.81 -1.41 -28.90
CA ARG A 369 9.06 -2.80 -29.34
C ARG A 369 7.81 -3.47 -29.91
N GLY A 370 6.66 -2.79 -29.90
CA GLY A 370 5.39 -3.30 -30.43
C GLY A 370 4.62 -4.18 -29.45
N VAL A 371 4.99 -4.17 -28.17
CA VAL A 371 4.23 -4.81 -27.09
C VAL A 371 2.85 -4.15 -26.97
N SER A 372 1.81 -4.93 -26.67
CA SER A 372 0.47 -4.39 -26.50
C SER A 372 0.38 -3.50 -25.27
N VAL A 373 -0.48 -2.47 -25.29
CA VAL A 373 -0.63 -1.53 -24.16
C VAL A 373 -0.89 -2.24 -22.83
N SER A 374 -1.76 -3.26 -22.81
CA SER A 374 -2.07 -4.00 -21.58
C SER A 374 -0.88 -4.83 -21.08
N THR A 375 -0.06 -5.35 -21.99
CA THR A 375 1.13 -6.11 -21.61
C THR A 375 2.24 -5.18 -21.14
N ALA A 376 2.39 -4.02 -21.77
CA ALA A 376 3.37 -3.01 -21.33
C ALA A 376 3.11 -2.55 -19.89
N TYR A 377 1.85 -2.32 -19.49
CA TYR A 377 1.54 -2.02 -18.08
C TYR A 377 1.83 -3.19 -17.14
N GLN A 378 1.68 -4.43 -17.60
CA GLN A 378 1.99 -5.60 -16.78
C GLN A 378 3.50 -5.73 -16.56
N TYR A 379 4.31 -5.39 -17.56
CA TYR A 379 5.77 -5.39 -17.42
C TYR A 379 6.25 -4.33 -16.44
N CYS A 380 5.62 -3.15 -16.37
CA CYS A 380 5.95 -2.15 -15.35
C CYS A 380 5.68 -2.54 -13.89
N ILE A 381 5.15 -3.74 -13.66
CA ILE A 381 4.93 -4.31 -12.33
C ILE A 381 5.50 -5.73 -12.23
N THR A 382 6.31 -6.15 -13.20
CA THR A 382 6.89 -7.49 -13.32
C THR A 382 8.36 -7.35 -13.72
N PRO A 383 9.31 -7.55 -12.79
CA PRO A 383 10.70 -7.13 -12.98
C PRO A 383 11.52 -8.03 -13.92
N ASP A 384 10.92 -9.10 -14.43
CA ASP A 384 11.52 -10.13 -15.29
C ASP A 384 10.40 -10.63 -16.22
N ALA A 385 10.35 -10.08 -17.44
CA ALA A 385 9.25 -10.24 -18.38
C ALA A 385 9.25 -11.60 -19.10
N ASP A 386 10.41 -12.21 -19.31
CA ASP A 386 10.55 -13.49 -20.01
C ASP A 386 10.81 -14.70 -19.08
N GLY A 387 11.10 -14.44 -17.81
CA GLY A 387 11.22 -15.41 -16.74
C GLY A 387 12.56 -16.13 -16.69
N ASP A 388 13.62 -15.55 -17.24
CA ASP A 388 14.94 -16.17 -17.32
C ASP A 388 15.82 -15.94 -16.07
N THR A 389 15.37 -15.08 -15.12
CA THR A 389 16.03 -14.61 -13.88
C THR A 389 16.87 -13.35 -14.02
N LEU A 390 17.15 -12.88 -15.23
CA LEU A 390 17.72 -11.57 -15.50
C LEU A 390 16.59 -10.52 -15.43
N LEU A 391 16.89 -9.33 -14.92
CA LEU A 391 15.87 -8.28 -14.79
C LEU A 391 15.82 -7.44 -16.05
N ASP A 392 14.64 -6.98 -16.48
CA ASP A 392 14.47 -6.24 -17.72
C ASP A 392 15.35 -4.97 -17.74
N GLY A 393 15.46 -4.28 -16.60
CA GLY A 393 16.36 -3.14 -16.44
C GLY A 393 17.85 -3.46 -16.48
N ASP A 394 18.26 -4.68 -16.11
CA ASP A 394 19.64 -5.16 -16.25
C ASP A 394 19.98 -5.46 -17.71
N GLU A 395 19.03 -5.99 -18.46
CA GLU A 395 19.18 -6.24 -19.89
C GLU A 395 19.18 -4.93 -20.70
N TYR A 396 18.26 -4.02 -20.37
CA TYR A 396 18.15 -2.71 -21.02
C TYR A 396 19.37 -1.81 -20.78
N ASN A 397 19.81 -1.69 -19.53
CA ASN A 397 20.94 -0.83 -19.16
C ASN A 397 22.30 -1.51 -19.35
N GLY A 398 22.30 -2.84 -19.40
CA GLY A 398 23.48 -3.69 -19.36
C GLY A 398 23.99 -3.92 -17.94
N VAL A 399 24.45 -5.16 -17.68
CA VAL A 399 25.07 -5.55 -16.41
C VAL A 399 26.54 -5.09 -16.37
N GLU A 400 26.98 -4.54 -15.22
CA GLU A 400 28.38 -4.14 -15.01
C GLU A 400 29.36 -5.27 -15.33
N SER A 401 30.47 -4.93 -15.98
CA SER A 401 31.35 -5.89 -16.63
C SER A 401 31.99 -6.90 -15.70
N TYR A 402 31.88 -8.19 -16.03
CA TYR A 402 32.68 -9.25 -15.41
C TYR A 402 33.96 -9.48 -16.22
N TYR A 403 35.08 -9.62 -15.51
CA TYR A 403 36.36 -9.98 -16.12
C TYR A 403 36.35 -11.48 -16.44
N HIS A 404 36.33 -11.84 -17.72
CA HIS A 404 36.51 -13.22 -18.15
C HIS A 404 38.02 -13.54 -18.19
N PRO A 405 38.51 -14.51 -17.40
CA PRO A 405 39.93 -14.83 -17.34
C PRO A 405 40.50 -15.29 -18.68
N ASP A 406 39.76 -16.14 -19.40
CA ASP A 406 40.24 -16.82 -20.60
C ASP A 406 40.04 -16.00 -21.89
N ALA A 407 38.93 -15.25 -22.02
CA ALA A 407 38.74 -14.30 -23.12
C ALA A 407 39.64 -13.04 -23.03
N ASN A 408 40.30 -12.81 -21.89
CA ASN A 408 41.18 -11.66 -21.62
C ASN A 408 40.53 -10.29 -21.98
N ARG A 409 39.23 -10.15 -21.68
CA ARG A 409 38.41 -8.95 -21.94
C ARG A 409 37.40 -8.73 -20.83
N ASP A 410 37.09 -7.45 -20.60
CA ASP A 410 35.91 -7.04 -19.83
C ASP A 410 34.69 -7.20 -20.75
N TYR A 411 33.76 -8.08 -20.39
CA TYR A 411 32.47 -8.17 -21.07
C TYR A 411 31.53 -7.15 -20.47
N ALA A 412 31.20 -6.10 -21.20
CA ALA A 412 29.98 -5.35 -20.92
C ALA A 412 28.82 -6.21 -21.43
N VAL A 413 27.93 -6.62 -20.55
CA VAL A 413 26.67 -7.26 -20.94
C VAL A 413 25.84 -6.18 -21.60
N VAL A 414 25.78 -6.18 -22.93
CA VAL A 414 25.01 -5.20 -23.69
C VAL A 414 24.26 -5.98 -24.76
N GLY A 415 22.93 -5.95 -24.70
CA GLY A 415 22.08 -6.33 -25.82
C GLY A 415 21.33 -7.65 -25.73
N CYS A 416 21.16 -8.23 -24.54
CA CYS A 416 20.06 -9.16 -24.29
C CYS A 416 18.72 -8.44 -24.47
N ASP A 417 17.70 -9.17 -24.92
CA ASP A 417 16.38 -8.65 -25.25
C ASP A 417 15.38 -9.13 -24.19
N PRO A 418 14.85 -8.23 -23.34
CA PRO A 418 13.95 -8.55 -22.22
C PRO A 418 12.65 -9.31 -22.55
N LEU A 419 12.42 -9.64 -23.82
CA LEU A 419 11.28 -10.42 -24.28
C LEU A 419 11.66 -11.86 -24.63
N TYR A 420 12.94 -12.21 -24.58
CA TYR A 420 13.48 -13.46 -25.07
C TYR A 420 14.53 -13.99 -24.10
N ALA A 421 14.12 -15.00 -23.33
CA ALA A 421 14.99 -15.66 -22.36
C ALA A 421 16.29 -16.21 -22.95
N ASP A 422 16.36 -16.41 -24.27
CA ASP A 422 17.52 -16.90 -25.01
C ASP A 422 17.66 -16.00 -26.25
N THR A 423 18.51 -14.97 -26.14
CA THR A 423 18.59 -13.88 -27.12
C THR A 423 19.19 -14.34 -28.45
N ASP A 424 20.13 -15.28 -28.46
CA ASP A 424 20.78 -15.76 -29.67
C ASP A 424 20.30 -17.13 -30.18
N GLY A 425 19.48 -17.82 -29.38
CA GLY A 425 18.77 -19.03 -29.75
C GLY A 425 19.62 -20.30 -29.63
N ASP A 426 20.69 -20.29 -28.84
CA ASP A 426 21.61 -21.42 -28.71
C ASP A 426 21.18 -22.45 -27.65
N THR A 427 20.09 -22.17 -26.90
CA THR A 427 19.50 -22.93 -25.79
C THR A 427 20.05 -22.66 -24.38
N LEU A 428 21.07 -21.81 -24.24
CA LEU A 428 21.38 -21.15 -22.97
C LEU A 428 20.47 -19.93 -22.81
N ASN A 429 20.02 -19.70 -21.58
CA ASN A 429 19.28 -18.47 -21.30
C ASN A 429 20.25 -17.33 -20.93
N ASP A 430 19.83 -16.10 -21.14
CA ASP A 430 20.70 -14.92 -20.99
C ASP A 430 21.28 -14.83 -19.57
N TYR A 431 20.50 -15.16 -18.54
CA TYR A 431 20.99 -15.29 -17.16
C TYR A 431 22.16 -16.29 -17.03
N HIS A 432 22.04 -17.48 -17.64
CA HIS A 432 23.08 -18.49 -17.60
C HIS A 432 24.34 -17.99 -18.30
N GLU A 433 24.19 -17.35 -19.44
CA GLU A 433 25.30 -16.76 -20.18
C GLU A 433 26.01 -15.66 -19.41
N VAL A 434 25.26 -14.75 -18.81
CA VAL A 434 25.81 -13.60 -18.09
C VAL A 434 26.49 -14.01 -16.78
N PHE A 435 25.93 -14.96 -16.03
CA PHE A 435 26.37 -15.24 -14.66
C PHE A 435 27.00 -16.62 -14.44
N ILE A 436 26.82 -17.58 -15.36
CA ILE A 436 27.28 -18.96 -15.17
C ILE A 436 28.36 -19.32 -16.20
N SER A 437 28.04 -19.28 -17.49
CA SER A 437 28.97 -19.66 -18.55
C SER A 437 29.88 -18.53 -19.02
N LEU A 438 29.50 -17.28 -18.76
CA LEU A 438 30.23 -16.09 -19.19
C LEU A 438 30.44 -16.05 -20.73
N THR A 439 29.42 -16.50 -21.46
CA THR A 439 29.33 -16.54 -22.92
C THR A 439 28.68 -15.27 -23.47
N ARG A 440 28.54 -15.15 -24.80
CA ARG A 440 27.94 -13.97 -25.42
C ARG A 440 26.47 -14.19 -25.72
N VAL A 441 25.61 -13.50 -24.97
CA VAL A 441 24.14 -13.40 -25.18
C VAL A 441 23.63 -12.99 -26.56
N THR A 442 24.52 -12.63 -27.50
CA THR A 442 24.12 -12.22 -28.86
C THR A 442 24.78 -13.08 -29.95
N SER A 443 25.42 -14.17 -29.56
CA SER A 443 26.29 -14.97 -30.41
C SER A 443 26.35 -16.41 -29.91
N ALA A 444 25.51 -17.26 -30.50
CA ALA A 444 25.37 -18.68 -30.18
C ALA A 444 26.69 -19.49 -30.23
N ASP A 445 27.74 -18.93 -30.82
CA ASP A 445 29.09 -19.47 -30.94
C ASP A 445 30.07 -18.32 -30.62
N SER A 446 30.59 -18.31 -29.39
CA SER A 446 31.35 -17.20 -28.81
C SER A 446 32.74 -17.04 -29.44
N ASP A 447 33.37 -18.14 -29.83
CA ASP A 447 34.73 -18.19 -30.37
C ASP A 447 34.83 -18.45 -31.88
N GLN A 448 33.70 -18.73 -32.51
CA GLN A 448 33.49 -18.89 -33.95
C GLN A 448 34.10 -20.16 -34.54
N ASP A 449 34.10 -21.25 -33.79
CA ASP A 449 34.59 -22.56 -34.23
C ASP A 449 33.52 -23.47 -34.85
N GLN A 450 32.26 -23.00 -34.87
CA GLN A 450 31.04 -23.66 -35.38
C GLN A 450 30.43 -24.69 -34.44
N LEU A 451 30.87 -24.76 -33.18
CA LEU A 451 30.13 -25.38 -32.08
C LEU A 451 29.39 -24.26 -31.32
N THR A 452 28.19 -24.54 -30.84
CA THR A 452 27.47 -23.55 -30.03
C THR A 452 27.92 -23.62 -28.58
N ASP A 453 27.86 -22.50 -27.86
CA ASP A 453 28.27 -22.42 -26.46
C ASP A 453 27.49 -23.43 -25.60
N ALA A 454 26.18 -23.56 -25.84
CA ALA A 454 25.33 -24.58 -25.22
C ALA A 454 25.80 -26.02 -25.49
N TRP A 455 26.33 -26.29 -26.69
CA TRP A 455 26.79 -27.63 -27.06
C TRP A 455 28.07 -27.95 -26.29
N GLU A 456 29.00 -27.02 -26.22
CA GLU A 456 30.30 -27.21 -25.55
C GLU A 456 30.12 -27.45 -24.05
N LEU A 457 29.24 -26.69 -23.41
CA LEU A 457 28.89 -26.87 -22.00
C LEU A 457 28.12 -28.14 -21.69
N ASN A 458 27.54 -28.81 -22.69
CA ASN A 458 26.82 -30.07 -22.52
C ASN A 458 27.68 -31.30 -22.85
N HIS A 459 28.85 -31.14 -23.48
CA HIS A 459 29.71 -32.23 -23.88
C HIS A 459 31.06 -32.18 -23.15
N ILE A 460 31.57 -33.35 -22.77
CA ILE A 460 32.85 -33.48 -22.04
C ILE A 460 33.92 -33.92 -23.02
N ASP A 461 34.98 -33.14 -23.14
CA ASP A 461 36.18 -33.50 -23.90
C ASP A 461 36.84 -34.75 -23.26
N PRO A 462 36.94 -35.87 -24.00
CA PRO A 462 37.51 -37.12 -23.48
C PRO A 462 39.03 -37.02 -23.18
N ARG A 463 39.75 -36.03 -23.72
CA ARG A 463 41.20 -35.82 -23.52
C ARG A 463 41.47 -35.20 -22.15
N THR A 464 40.66 -34.23 -21.77
CA THR A 464 40.85 -33.40 -20.58
C THR A 464 39.95 -33.85 -19.42
N GLY A 465 38.81 -34.48 -19.72
CA GLY A 465 37.80 -34.90 -18.75
C GLY A 465 36.99 -33.74 -18.17
N ILE A 466 37.01 -32.58 -18.83
CA ILE A 466 36.20 -31.40 -18.54
C ILE A 466 35.37 -31.05 -19.79
N HIS A 467 34.41 -30.13 -19.65
CA HIS A 467 33.62 -29.65 -20.78
C HIS A 467 34.50 -28.98 -21.84
N PHE A 468 34.03 -28.97 -23.08
CA PHE A 468 34.57 -28.10 -24.14
C PHE A 468 34.46 -26.64 -23.69
N ASP A 469 35.40 -25.80 -24.13
CA ASP A 469 35.52 -24.40 -23.67
C ASP A 469 34.97 -23.46 -24.76
N PRO A 470 33.86 -22.73 -24.52
CA PRO A 470 33.29 -21.76 -25.45
C PRO A 470 34.19 -20.59 -25.89
N TRP A 471 35.43 -20.56 -25.38
CA TRP A 471 36.47 -19.61 -25.73
C TRP A 471 37.69 -20.25 -26.41
N ASP A 472 37.72 -21.57 -26.56
CA ASP A 472 38.80 -22.32 -27.21
C ASP A 472 38.41 -22.80 -28.61
N SER A 473 38.61 -21.90 -29.58
CA SER A 473 38.32 -22.15 -30.98
C SER A 473 39.06 -23.34 -31.61
N THR A 474 39.93 -24.03 -30.88
CA THR A 474 40.59 -25.25 -31.34
C THR A 474 39.75 -26.50 -31.16
N ASP A 475 38.70 -26.46 -30.32
CA ASP A 475 37.85 -27.61 -30.03
C ASP A 475 37.10 -28.10 -31.28
N GLY A 476 36.50 -27.19 -32.05
CA GLY A 476 35.81 -27.50 -33.30
C GLY A 476 36.72 -28.02 -34.41
N TRP A 477 38.01 -27.62 -34.45
CA TRP A 477 38.96 -28.11 -35.47
C TRP A 477 39.64 -29.42 -35.10
N PHE A 478 39.42 -29.92 -33.89
CA PHE A 478 40.03 -31.15 -33.43
C PHE A 478 39.27 -32.37 -33.97
N ASP A 479 40.02 -33.40 -34.34
CA ASP A 479 39.51 -34.70 -34.78
C ASP A 479 39.66 -35.65 -33.57
N HIS A 480 38.57 -35.86 -32.84
CA HIS A 480 38.59 -36.45 -31.49
C HIS A 480 38.72 -37.97 -31.48
N ASP A 481 38.17 -38.63 -32.48
CA ASP A 481 38.26 -40.08 -32.66
C ASP A 481 39.29 -40.51 -33.71
N ALA A 482 39.95 -39.53 -34.35
CA ALA A 482 41.07 -39.71 -35.28
C ALA A 482 40.66 -40.44 -36.57
N ASP A 483 39.45 -40.19 -37.04
CA ASP A 483 38.89 -40.76 -38.26
C ASP A 483 39.17 -39.89 -39.50
N GLY A 484 39.51 -38.61 -39.31
CA GLY A 484 39.81 -37.63 -40.35
C GLY A 484 38.78 -36.50 -40.49
N LEU A 485 37.66 -36.53 -39.77
CA LEU A 485 36.67 -35.46 -39.67
C LEU A 485 36.91 -34.61 -38.41
N PRO A 486 36.94 -33.27 -38.51
CA PRO A 486 36.98 -32.41 -37.34
C PRO A 486 35.59 -32.33 -36.70
N THR A 487 35.54 -32.21 -35.38
CA THR A 487 34.32 -32.21 -34.56
C THR A 487 33.26 -31.22 -35.02
N LYS A 488 33.65 -30.02 -35.46
CA LYS A 488 32.70 -29.04 -36.01
C LYS A 488 31.98 -29.54 -37.27
N ASP A 489 32.65 -30.32 -38.13
CA ASP A 489 32.05 -30.83 -39.36
C ASP A 489 31.07 -31.96 -39.02
N GLU A 490 31.45 -32.82 -38.08
CA GLU A 490 30.61 -33.91 -37.58
C GLU A 490 29.34 -33.39 -36.92
N VAL A 491 29.46 -32.42 -36.00
CA VAL A 491 28.34 -31.89 -35.22
C VAL A 491 27.44 -30.99 -36.07
N SER A 492 28.02 -30.07 -36.83
CA SER A 492 27.27 -28.97 -37.44
C SER A 492 26.84 -29.23 -38.89
N PHE A 493 27.41 -30.24 -39.56
CA PHE A 493 27.05 -30.58 -40.94
C PHE A 493 26.55 -32.01 -41.13
N TRP A 494 27.26 -33.01 -40.59
CA TRP A 494 27.01 -34.41 -40.94
C TRP A 494 26.11 -35.16 -39.94
N GLY A 495 26.07 -34.72 -38.68
CA GLY A 495 25.34 -35.39 -37.61
C GLY A 495 25.97 -36.70 -37.14
N THR A 496 27.26 -36.91 -37.45
CA THR A 496 28.03 -38.06 -37.00
C THR A 496 28.46 -37.89 -35.55
N HIS A 497 28.85 -38.98 -34.91
CA HIS A 497 29.23 -39.01 -33.52
C HIS A 497 30.69 -38.60 -33.37
N TRP A 498 30.94 -37.36 -32.98
CA TRP A 498 32.28 -36.75 -32.81
C TRP A 498 33.34 -37.50 -31.98
N ASN A 499 32.98 -38.58 -31.30
CA ASN A 499 33.86 -39.40 -30.48
C ASN A 499 33.80 -40.89 -30.85
N ASN A 500 33.27 -41.22 -32.02
CA ASN A 500 33.10 -42.56 -32.51
C ASN A 500 33.40 -42.57 -34.01
N PRO A 501 34.55 -43.14 -34.42
CA PRO A 501 35.05 -42.98 -35.79
C PRO A 501 34.22 -43.73 -36.83
N ASP A 502 33.19 -44.48 -36.44
CA ASP A 502 32.30 -45.31 -37.26
C ASP A 502 30.90 -45.23 -36.62
N THR A 503 30.13 -44.21 -37.02
CA THR A 503 28.89 -43.82 -36.34
C THR A 503 27.83 -44.92 -36.38
N ASP A 504 27.66 -45.57 -37.52
CA ASP A 504 26.63 -46.59 -37.73
C ASP A 504 27.10 -48.04 -37.45
N ASN A 505 28.39 -48.21 -37.16
CA ASN A 505 29.06 -49.46 -36.81
C ASN A 505 29.05 -50.50 -37.95
N ASP A 506 29.19 -50.05 -39.20
CA ASP A 506 29.26 -50.93 -40.37
C ASP A 506 30.69 -51.38 -40.73
N GLY A 507 31.69 -50.77 -40.10
CA GLY A 507 33.11 -51.09 -40.23
C GLY A 507 33.90 -50.13 -41.12
N TYR A 508 33.30 -49.05 -41.63
CA TYR A 508 33.98 -47.95 -42.28
C TYR A 508 33.95 -46.70 -41.40
N SER A 509 34.97 -45.84 -41.54
CA SER A 509 34.96 -44.60 -40.78
C SER A 509 34.13 -43.53 -41.44
N ASP A 510 33.52 -42.64 -40.66
CA ASP A 510 32.64 -41.59 -41.15
C ASP A 510 33.35 -40.73 -42.22
N CYS A 511 34.64 -40.43 -42.01
CA CYS A 511 35.46 -39.69 -42.99
C CYS A 511 35.69 -40.48 -44.28
N ASP A 512 35.90 -41.79 -44.21
CA ASP A 512 36.12 -42.62 -45.40
C ASP A 512 34.82 -42.73 -46.21
N GLU A 513 33.69 -42.86 -45.53
CA GLU A 513 32.38 -42.87 -46.17
C GLU A 513 32.09 -41.56 -46.90
N LEU A 514 32.39 -40.41 -46.30
CA LEU A 514 32.16 -39.11 -46.93
C LEU A 514 33.18 -38.77 -48.04
N MET A 515 34.46 -39.10 -47.85
CA MET A 515 35.55 -38.59 -48.70
C MET A 515 36.05 -39.61 -49.73
N LEU A 516 35.89 -40.90 -49.45
CA LEU A 516 36.32 -41.97 -50.33
C LEU A 516 35.10 -42.65 -50.97
N TYR A 517 34.18 -43.20 -50.17
CA TYR A 517 33.14 -44.10 -50.69
C TYR A 517 31.86 -43.40 -51.15
N LEU A 518 31.65 -42.15 -50.75
CA LEU A 518 30.44 -41.36 -51.01
C LEU A 518 29.15 -42.03 -50.48
N THR A 519 29.26 -42.73 -49.35
CA THR A 519 28.15 -43.37 -48.61
C THR A 519 27.70 -42.51 -47.43
N ASN A 520 26.56 -42.85 -46.82
CA ASN A 520 25.99 -42.12 -45.70
C ASN A 520 26.48 -42.69 -44.36
N PRO A 521 27.29 -41.94 -43.58
CA PRO A 521 27.89 -42.43 -42.34
C PRO A 521 26.92 -42.72 -41.18
N LEU A 522 25.62 -42.49 -41.41
CA LEU A 522 24.54 -42.74 -40.46
C LEU A 522 23.73 -44.01 -40.80
N SER A 523 24.18 -44.82 -41.77
CA SER A 523 23.37 -45.86 -42.40
C SER A 523 24.15 -47.13 -42.75
N ALA A 524 24.22 -48.09 -41.82
CA ALA A 524 24.94 -49.36 -42.05
C ALA A 524 24.42 -50.24 -43.22
N SER A 525 23.36 -49.82 -43.91
CA SER A 525 22.83 -50.46 -45.11
C SER A 525 23.49 -50.03 -46.43
N ASP A 526 24.30 -48.97 -46.47
CA ASP A 526 25.01 -48.54 -47.68
C ASP A 526 26.52 -48.84 -47.69
N ASN A 527 26.93 -49.79 -46.84
CA ASN A 527 28.27 -50.32 -46.75
C ASN A 527 28.97 -50.55 -48.12
N PRO A 528 30.19 -49.99 -48.33
CA PRO A 528 30.94 -50.05 -49.58
C PRO A 528 31.21 -51.45 -50.18
N THR A 529 31.05 -52.53 -49.43
CA THR A 529 31.25 -53.92 -49.93
C THR A 529 29.98 -54.59 -50.42
N LEU A 530 28.83 -53.94 -50.27
CA LEU A 530 27.56 -54.46 -50.77
C LEU A 530 27.47 -54.24 -52.28
N ASP A 531 26.73 -55.16 -52.92
CA ASP A 531 26.31 -55.12 -54.32
C ASP A 531 24.82 -54.75 -54.26
N HIS A 532 24.53 -53.45 -54.37
CA HIS A 532 23.23 -52.89 -54.01
C HIS A 532 22.16 -53.14 -55.07
N ASP A 533 22.53 -53.16 -56.34
CA ASP A 533 21.66 -53.47 -57.47
C ASP A 533 21.71 -54.95 -57.89
N GLY A 534 22.70 -55.71 -57.44
CA GLY A 534 22.84 -57.14 -57.66
C GLY A 534 23.52 -57.51 -58.98
N ASP A 535 24.20 -56.56 -59.63
CA ASP A 535 24.85 -56.73 -60.92
C ASP A 535 26.19 -57.50 -60.82
N GLY A 536 26.76 -57.54 -59.60
CA GLY A 536 27.99 -58.24 -59.26
C GLY A 536 29.20 -57.35 -59.02
N LEU A 537 29.07 -56.02 -59.13
CA LEU A 537 30.02 -55.04 -58.62
C LEU A 537 29.66 -54.64 -57.18
N SER A 538 30.66 -54.27 -56.39
CA SER A 538 30.40 -53.65 -55.08
C SER A 538 30.33 -52.13 -55.22
N THR A 539 29.65 -51.43 -54.31
CA THR A 539 29.64 -49.96 -54.26
C THR A 539 31.05 -49.37 -54.36
N TYR A 540 32.04 -50.01 -53.72
CA TYR A 540 33.44 -49.63 -53.85
C TYR A 540 33.95 -49.72 -55.29
N ASP A 541 33.71 -50.85 -55.95
CA ASP A 541 34.12 -51.05 -57.34
C ASP A 541 33.43 -49.99 -58.24
N GLU A 542 32.15 -49.75 -58.02
CA GLU A 542 31.33 -48.85 -58.81
C GLU A 542 31.74 -47.40 -58.64
N VAL A 543 31.80 -46.89 -57.41
CA VAL A 543 32.12 -45.48 -57.16
C VAL A 543 33.60 -45.17 -57.40
N ILE A 544 34.52 -46.03 -56.95
CA ILE A 544 35.96 -45.71 -56.92
C ILE A 544 36.70 -46.18 -58.16
N ILE A 545 36.36 -47.36 -58.69
CA ILE A 545 37.12 -47.97 -59.78
C ILE A 545 36.52 -47.62 -61.14
N TYR A 546 35.19 -47.71 -61.26
CA TYR A 546 34.51 -47.70 -62.55
C TYR A 546 33.70 -46.44 -62.81
N GLY A 547 33.32 -45.68 -61.78
CA GLY A 547 32.52 -44.46 -61.90
C GLY A 547 31.05 -44.70 -62.26
N THR A 548 30.53 -45.89 -61.94
CA THR A 548 29.14 -46.31 -62.19
C THR A 548 28.23 -46.01 -60.99
N ASP A 549 26.90 -46.02 -61.18
CA ASP A 549 25.91 -45.76 -60.14
C ASP A 549 25.59 -47.05 -59.37
N PRO A 550 25.93 -47.16 -58.07
CA PRO A 550 25.73 -48.38 -57.28
C PRO A 550 24.27 -48.84 -57.12
N HIS A 551 23.31 -48.05 -57.59
CA HIS A 551 21.90 -48.36 -57.50
C HIS A 551 21.25 -48.62 -58.88
N ASP A 552 22.05 -48.71 -59.94
CA ASP A 552 21.59 -48.94 -61.30
C ASP A 552 22.45 -49.99 -62.02
N GLU A 553 21.87 -51.17 -62.26
CA GLU A 553 22.61 -52.29 -62.86
C GLU A 553 23.20 -51.97 -64.24
N ASP A 554 22.72 -50.93 -64.92
CA ASP A 554 23.10 -50.49 -66.27
C ASP A 554 23.20 -48.95 -66.27
N THR A 555 24.33 -48.41 -65.78
CA THR A 555 24.52 -46.98 -65.49
C THR A 555 24.24 -46.08 -66.70
N ASP A 556 24.64 -46.50 -67.90
CA ASP A 556 24.47 -45.72 -69.11
C ASP A 556 23.21 -46.07 -69.93
N GLY A 557 22.51 -47.14 -69.53
CA GLY A 557 21.22 -47.55 -70.06
C GLY A 557 21.28 -48.15 -71.46
N ASP A 558 22.42 -48.72 -71.86
CA ASP A 558 22.64 -49.29 -73.19
C ASP A 558 22.12 -50.73 -73.33
N GLY A 559 21.74 -51.35 -72.22
CA GLY A 559 21.20 -52.70 -72.11
C GLY A 559 22.22 -53.77 -71.68
N PHE A 560 23.43 -53.39 -71.28
CA PHE A 560 24.42 -54.26 -70.63
C PHE A 560 24.66 -53.80 -69.20
N SER A 561 24.76 -54.75 -68.26
CA SER A 561 25.06 -54.35 -66.88
C SER A 561 26.50 -53.85 -66.75
N ASP A 562 26.79 -53.01 -65.78
CA ASP A 562 28.13 -52.44 -65.57
C ASP A 562 29.20 -53.56 -65.39
N TYR A 563 28.89 -54.58 -64.60
CA TYR A 563 29.70 -55.79 -64.46
C TYR A 563 29.93 -56.49 -65.80
N ARG A 564 28.92 -56.52 -66.67
CA ARG A 564 28.94 -57.22 -67.96
C ARG A 564 29.90 -56.56 -68.94
N GLU A 565 29.97 -55.25 -68.90
CA GLU A 565 30.83 -54.41 -69.73
C GLU A 565 32.29 -54.50 -69.34
N LEU A 566 32.55 -54.52 -68.02
CA LEU A 566 33.88 -54.69 -67.45
C LEU A 566 34.40 -56.14 -67.58
N PHE A 567 33.51 -57.12 -67.43
CA PHE A 567 33.84 -58.56 -67.45
C PHE A 567 33.05 -59.35 -68.52
N PRO A 568 33.30 -59.09 -69.82
CA PRO A 568 32.57 -59.75 -70.89
C PRO A 568 32.90 -61.25 -70.99
N LEU A 569 31.90 -62.08 -71.35
CA LEU A 569 32.13 -63.54 -71.55
C LEU A 569 33.09 -63.82 -72.73
N ARG A 570 33.17 -62.90 -73.70
CA ARG A 570 34.06 -62.94 -74.87
C ARG A 570 34.31 -61.52 -75.40
N GLY A 571 35.58 -61.19 -75.66
CA GLY A 571 36.00 -59.92 -76.29
C GLY A 571 36.70 -58.97 -75.30
N GLU A 572 36.93 -57.73 -75.74
CA GLU A 572 37.53 -56.69 -74.90
C GLU A 572 36.44 -56.00 -74.05
N PRO A 573 36.79 -55.51 -72.83
CA PRO A 573 35.91 -54.69 -72.00
C PRO A 573 35.44 -53.40 -72.70
N SER A 574 34.28 -52.90 -72.30
CA SER A 574 33.71 -51.59 -72.69
C SER A 574 33.68 -50.63 -71.50
N ASP A 575 33.50 -49.33 -71.79
CA ASP A 575 33.27 -48.28 -70.79
C ASP A 575 31.78 -48.28 -70.37
N PRO A 576 31.45 -48.62 -69.10
CA PRO A 576 30.08 -48.74 -68.58
C PRO A 576 29.37 -47.40 -68.33
N THR A 577 30.03 -46.28 -68.68
CA THR A 577 29.46 -44.94 -68.53
C THR A 577 29.24 -44.23 -69.88
N ASP A 578 29.54 -44.92 -70.98
CA ASP A 578 29.40 -44.41 -72.35
C ASP A 578 28.44 -45.31 -73.15
N PRO A 579 27.19 -44.88 -73.38
CA PRO A 579 26.15 -45.72 -73.99
C PRO A 579 26.39 -46.04 -75.48
N SER A 580 27.53 -45.60 -76.03
CA SER A 580 28.01 -45.91 -77.38
C SER A 580 29.14 -46.95 -77.41
N SER A 581 29.60 -47.39 -76.24
CA SER A 581 30.62 -48.42 -76.02
C SER A 581 29.93 -49.75 -75.71
N TYR A 582 30.36 -50.87 -76.30
CA TYR A 582 29.69 -52.16 -76.09
C TYR A 582 30.68 -53.33 -75.95
N PRO A 583 30.41 -54.32 -75.08
CA PRO A 583 31.31 -55.43 -74.85
C PRO A 583 31.36 -56.38 -76.06
N GLY A 584 32.57 -56.75 -76.51
CA GLY A 584 32.74 -57.79 -77.54
C GLY A 584 32.99 -57.32 -78.99
N SER A 585 33.34 -56.06 -79.22
CA SER A 585 33.82 -55.59 -80.53
C SER A 585 35.20 -56.17 -80.87
N THR A 586 35.24 -57.38 -81.45
CA THR A 586 36.43 -57.82 -82.19
C THR A 586 36.58 -56.93 -83.42
N GLY A 587 37.67 -56.17 -83.48
CA GLY A 587 38.03 -55.41 -84.68
C GLY A 587 37.97 -56.26 -85.95
N GLY A 588 37.32 -55.73 -86.99
CA GLY A 588 37.34 -56.30 -88.34
C GLY A 588 36.40 -55.64 -89.32
N GLY A 589 36.89 -54.66 -90.11
CA GLY A 589 36.17 -54.11 -91.26
C GLY A 589 36.76 -52.84 -91.84
N GLY A 590 37.83 -52.95 -92.63
CA GLY A 590 38.67 -51.83 -93.07
C GLY A 590 38.16 -50.97 -94.25
N GLY A 591 38.84 -49.83 -94.40
CA GLY A 591 39.10 -49.12 -95.65
C GLY A 591 37.96 -48.24 -96.19
N TYR A 592 38.16 -46.93 -96.23
CA TYR A 592 38.46 -46.15 -97.45
C TYR A 592 38.53 -44.66 -97.09
N PHE A 593 39.51 -43.99 -97.70
CA PHE A 593 39.69 -42.53 -97.80
C PHE A 593 38.38 -41.75 -98.01
N PHE A 594 38.29 -40.51 -97.53
CA PHE A 594 38.17 -39.31 -98.39
C PHE A 594 38.39 -37.99 -97.62
N PHE A 595 39.37 -37.23 -98.13
CA PHE A 595 39.83 -35.84 -97.95
C PHE A 595 40.18 -35.28 -96.57
#